data_AF-M6ZT20-F1
#
_entry.id   AF-M6ZT20-F1
#
_cell.length_a   1.000
_cell.length_b   1.000
_cell.length_c   1.000
_cell.angle_alpha   90.00
_cell.angle_beta   90.00
_cell.angle_gamma   90.00
#
_symmetry.space_group_name_H-M   'P 1'
#
loop_
_entity.id
_entity.type
_entity.pdbx_description
1 polymer ?
#
loop_
_entity_poly.entity_id
_entity_poly.type
_entity_poly.pdbx_seq_one_letter_code
_entity_poly.pdbx_strand_id
1 'polypeptide(L)'
;MDLGNGQRNGLITYMRTDSVRLSSEFVERARSWILSELGETFASPLERKIRKSAKKIQDAHEAIRVTDPFLTPKEIKKFLGKEEAALYDLIWKRTISSLLPAEEFIKIEYSIFAAGECFQLETKKTIFPGYKILNEADVKTNPSWEKGELFILQKVECEKKQTEPPSRYSEGTLVAN
;
A
#
# COMPACT_ATOMS: atom_id res chain seq x y z
N MET A 1 24.01 -9.92 -5.66
CA MET A 1 23.83 -9.64 -7.10
C MET A 1 24.99 -8.78 -7.59
N ASP A 2 25.54 -9.08 -8.76
CA ASP A 2 26.48 -8.16 -9.42
C ASP A 2 25.66 -7.09 -10.14
N LEU A 3 25.87 -5.83 -9.79
CA LEU A 3 25.16 -4.68 -10.38
C LEU A 3 26.00 -3.98 -11.46
N GLY A 4 27.04 -4.63 -11.97
CA GLY A 4 27.93 -4.10 -13.00
C GLY A 4 29.02 -3.15 -12.47
N ASN A 5 29.15 -3.03 -11.15
CA ASN A 5 30.20 -2.28 -10.46
C ASN A 5 31.30 -3.18 -9.88
N GLY A 6 31.27 -4.49 -10.17
CA GLY A 6 32.24 -5.47 -9.68
C GLY A 6 32.05 -5.87 -8.21
N GLN A 7 30.97 -5.43 -7.56
CA GLN A 7 30.63 -5.80 -6.18
C GLN A 7 29.32 -6.59 -6.12
N ARG A 8 29.29 -7.62 -5.27
CA ARG A 8 28.06 -8.35 -4.95
C ARG A 8 27.28 -7.62 -3.87
N ASN A 9 26.13 -7.09 -4.23
CA ASN A 9 25.25 -6.39 -3.30
C ASN A 9 24.12 -7.30 -2.80
N GLY A 10 23.81 -7.22 -1.51
CA GLY A 10 22.58 -7.73 -0.92
C GLY A 10 21.45 -6.72 -1.16
N LEU A 11 20.36 -7.15 -1.80
CA LEU A 11 19.24 -6.26 -2.18
C LEU A 11 18.17 -6.15 -1.08
N ILE A 12 18.06 -7.18 -0.25
CA ILE A 12 17.12 -7.23 0.88
C ILE A 12 17.85 -7.69 2.14
N THR A 13 17.25 -7.40 3.30
CA THR A 13 17.66 -7.97 4.59
C THR A 13 17.35 -9.47 4.68
N TYR A 14 17.81 -10.11 5.76
CA TYR A 14 17.59 -11.54 5.96
C TYR A 14 16.09 -11.90 6.00
N MET A 15 15.69 -12.85 5.16
CA MET A 15 14.29 -13.18 4.88
C MET A 15 13.59 -14.00 5.97
N ARG A 16 14.32 -14.47 6.98
CA ARG A 16 13.76 -15.28 8.07
C ARG A 16 13.72 -14.46 9.34
N THR A 17 12.61 -13.78 9.55
CA THR A 17 12.37 -12.91 10.70
C THR A 17 10.89 -12.87 11.02
N ASP A 18 10.59 -12.69 12.30
CA ASP A 18 9.27 -12.34 12.86
C ASP A 18 9.14 -10.84 13.16
N SER A 19 10.21 -10.07 12.94
CA SER A 19 10.25 -8.63 13.22
C SER A 19 9.66 -7.82 12.07
N VAL A 20 8.99 -6.73 12.44
CA VAL A 20 8.54 -5.66 11.51
C VAL A 20 9.30 -4.35 11.73
N ARG A 21 10.38 -4.40 12.51
CA ARG A 21 11.18 -3.23 12.87
C ARG A 21 12.03 -2.77 11.68
N LEU A 22 12.17 -1.46 11.54
CA LEU A 22 13.12 -0.83 10.61
C LEU A 22 14.17 -0.09 11.45
N SER A 23 15.46 -0.24 11.11
CA SER A 23 16.53 0.51 11.78
C SER A 23 16.39 2.02 11.57
N SER A 24 16.79 2.81 12.57
CA SER A 24 16.72 4.28 12.50
C SER A 24 17.52 4.83 11.32
N GLU A 25 18.69 4.25 11.02
CA GLU A 25 19.51 4.61 9.87
C GLU A 25 18.75 4.39 8.55
N PHE A 26 18.10 3.24 8.38
CA PHE A 26 17.30 2.97 7.19
C PHE A 26 16.11 3.92 7.08
N VAL A 27 15.41 4.21 8.19
CA VAL A 27 14.26 5.11 8.19
C VAL A 27 14.67 6.53 7.76
N GLU A 28 15.81 7.04 8.22
CA GLU A 28 16.33 8.34 7.77
C GLU A 28 16.71 8.33 6.28
N ARG A 29 17.36 7.26 5.80
CA ARG A 29 17.69 7.13 4.36
C ARG A 29 16.44 7.04 3.49
N ALA A 30 15.42 6.29 3.94
CA ALA A 30 14.14 6.18 3.25
C ALA A 30 13.38 7.52 3.27
N ARG A 31 13.46 8.28 4.36
CA ARG A 31 12.95 9.64 4.44
C ARG A 31 13.60 10.54 3.37
N SER A 32 14.92 10.46 3.19
CA SER A 32 15.61 11.24 2.15
C SER A 32 15.10 10.91 0.76
N TRP A 33 14.89 9.63 0.46
CA TRP A 33 14.29 9.19 -0.80
C TRP A 33 12.84 9.67 -0.96
N ILE A 34 12.01 9.56 0.09
CA ILE A 34 10.62 10.04 0.08
C ILE A 34 10.58 11.55 -0.17
N LEU A 35 11.48 12.31 0.46
CA LEU A 35 11.56 13.74 0.28
C LEU A 35 11.98 14.11 -1.16
N SER A 36 12.94 13.40 -1.75
CA SER A 36 13.41 13.68 -3.11
C SER A 36 12.37 13.31 -4.18
N GLU A 37 11.70 12.17 -4.03
CA GLU A 37 10.82 11.62 -5.06
C GLU A 37 9.33 11.98 -4.88
N LEU A 38 8.84 12.06 -3.63
CA LEU A 38 7.41 12.29 -3.33
C LEU A 38 7.14 13.66 -2.69
N GLY A 39 8.17 14.32 -2.17
CA GLY A 39 8.09 15.66 -1.61
C GLY A 39 7.66 15.72 -0.13
N GLU A 40 7.64 16.95 0.39
CA GLU A 40 7.51 17.25 1.82
C GLU A 40 6.20 16.71 2.42
N THR A 41 5.08 16.76 1.68
CA THR A 41 3.78 16.26 2.13
C THR A 41 3.81 14.79 2.56
N PHE A 42 4.65 13.97 1.92
CA PHE A 42 4.84 12.57 2.29
C PHE A 42 5.92 12.39 3.37
N ALA A 43 6.93 13.26 3.42
CA ALA A 43 8.07 13.15 4.32
C ALA A 43 7.79 13.67 5.75
N SER A 44 7.12 14.81 5.95
CA SER A 44 6.98 15.43 7.28
C SER A 44 6.30 14.54 8.34
N PRO A 45 5.25 13.75 8.03
CA PRO A 45 4.62 12.85 9.00
C PRO A 45 5.59 11.83 9.60
N LEU A 46 6.52 11.33 8.79
CA LEU A 46 7.54 10.40 9.22
C LEU A 46 8.52 11.03 10.22
N GLU A 47 8.90 12.30 10.02
CA GLU A 47 9.78 13.04 10.96
C GLU A 47 9.21 13.07 12.37
N ARG A 48 7.92 13.39 12.46
CA ARG A 48 7.21 13.50 13.73
C ARG A 48 7.17 12.15 14.44
N LYS A 49 7.06 11.05 13.68
CA LYS A 49 7.08 9.68 14.22
C LYS A 49 8.45 9.32 14.78
N ILE A 50 9.53 9.59 14.03
CA ILE A 50 10.91 9.33 14.45
C ILE A 50 11.25 10.12 15.73
N ARG A 51 10.97 11.43 15.75
CA ARG A 51 11.23 12.29 16.91
C ARG A 51 10.49 11.81 18.18
N LYS A 52 9.28 11.26 18.03
CA LYS A 52 8.49 10.71 19.15
C LYS A 52 8.99 9.35 19.65
N SER A 53 9.67 8.57 18.81
CA SER A 53 10.05 7.18 19.11
C SER A 53 11.53 7.02 19.50
N ALA A 54 12.20 8.06 19.99
CA ALA A 54 13.65 8.10 20.27
C ALA A 54 14.17 7.09 21.33
N LYS A 55 13.34 6.15 21.81
CA LYS A 55 13.74 5.09 22.72
C LYS A 55 14.53 4.03 21.94
N LYS A 56 15.79 3.81 22.33
CA LYS A 56 16.67 2.79 21.75
C LYS A 56 16.08 1.40 22.02
N ILE A 57 15.66 0.69 20.97
CA ILE A 57 15.17 -0.70 21.05
C ILE A 57 16.36 -1.61 20.76
N GLN A 58 16.63 -2.57 21.65
CA GLN A 58 17.76 -3.51 21.56
C GLN A 58 17.43 -4.81 20.80
N ASP A 59 16.31 -4.86 20.08
CA ASP A 59 15.98 -5.99 19.21
C ASP A 59 16.89 -5.99 17.98
N ALA A 60 17.72 -7.03 17.86
CA ALA A 60 18.68 -7.20 16.79
C ALA A 60 18.02 -7.64 15.47
N HIS A 61 16.77 -8.11 15.50
CA HIS A 61 16.06 -8.51 14.30
C HIS A 61 15.47 -7.29 13.58
N GLU A 62 15.41 -7.39 12.26
CA GLU A 62 14.94 -6.36 11.36
C GLU A 62 13.96 -6.99 10.37
N ALA A 63 12.96 -6.21 9.95
CA ALA A 63 12.00 -6.63 8.95
C ALA A 63 12.68 -7.07 7.65
N ILE A 64 11.97 -7.88 6.86
CA ILE A 64 12.31 -8.09 5.46
C ILE A 64 12.04 -6.78 4.71
N ARG A 65 13.11 -6.10 4.31
CA ARG A 65 13.07 -4.81 3.62
C ARG A 65 14.19 -4.72 2.58
N VAL A 66 14.11 -3.74 1.71
CA VAL A 66 15.23 -3.40 0.82
C VAL A 66 16.40 -2.83 1.63
N THR A 67 17.63 -3.10 1.18
CA THR A 67 18.84 -2.59 1.84
C THR A 67 19.05 -1.10 1.58
N ASP A 68 18.71 -0.63 0.37
CA ASP A 68 18.82 0.75 -0.07
C ASP A 68 17.50 1.21 -0.73
N PRO A 69 16.81 2.23 -0.21
CA PRO A 69 15.58 2.76 -0.82
C PRO A 69 15.82 3.36 -2.21
N PHE A 70 17.03 3.83 -2.51
CA PHE A 70 17.37 4.44 -3.80
C PHE A 70 17.51 3.41 -4.92
N LEU A 71 17.74 2.13 -4.61
CA LEU A 71 17.75 1.05 -5.61
C LEU A 71 16.31 0.70 -6.02
N THR A 72 15.68 1.57 -6.81
CA THR A 72 14.26 1.41 -7.14
C THR A 72 14.02 0.14 -7.98
N PRO A 73 12.80 -0.45 -7.96
CA PRO A 73 12.48 -1.61 -8.78
C PRO A 73 12.77 -1.36 -10.26
N LYS A 74 12.57 -0.13 -10.75
CA LYS A 74 12.88 0.26 -12.13
C LYS A 74 14.38 0.17 -12.44
N GLU A 75 15.23 0.62 -11.53
CA GLU A 75 16.69 0.64 -11.74
C GLU A 75 17.29 -0.75 -11.73
N ILE A 76 16.82 -1.61 -10.82
CA ILE A 76 17.45 -2.91 -10.61
C ILE A 76 16.84 -4.04 -11.44
N LYS A 77 15.64 -3.84 -12.01
CA LYS A 77 14.94 -4.86 -12.82
C LYS A 77 15.81 -5.44 -13.94
N LYS A 78 16.70 -4.63 -14.54
CA LYS A 78 17.60 -5.08 -15.61
C LYS A 78 18.65 -6.10 -15.15
N PHE A 79 18.87 -6.23 -13.85
CA PHE A 79 19.82 -7.17 -13.25
C PHE A 79 19.15 -8.41 -12.66
N LEU A 80 17.82 -8.48 -12.62
CA LEU A 80 17.04 -9.51 -11.96
C LEU A 80 16.28 -10.39 -12.95
N GLY A 81 16.08 -11.66 -12.59
CA GLY A 81 15.08 -12.50 -13.25
C GLY A 81 13.66 -11.97 -13.04
N LYS A 82 12.70 -12.45 -13.84
CA LYS A 82 11.29 -11.98 -13.78
C LYS A 82 10.68 -12.12 -12.38
N GLU A 83 10.87 -13.27 -11.74
CA GLU A 83 10.31 -13.57 -10.42
C GLU A 83 11.01 -12.78 -9.31
N GLU A 84 12.34 -12.68 -9.36
CA GLU A 84 13.12 -11.87 -8.42
C GLU A 84 12.75 -10.39 -8.51
N ALA A 85 12.56 -9.87 -9.72
CA ALA A 85 12.11 -8.49 -9.95
C ALA A 85 10.70 -8.26 -9.37
N ALA A 86 9.78 -9.22 -9.52
CA ALA A 86 8.44 -9.11 -8.96
C ALA A 86 8.46 -9.16 -7.42
N LEU A 87 9.25 -10.06 -6.82
CA LEU A 87 9.40 -10.15 -5.37
C LEU A 87 10.07 -8.91 -4.80
N TYR A 88 11.12 -8.40 -5.48
CA TYR A 88 11.78 -7.17 -5.06
C TYR A 88 10.83 -5.97 -5.13
N ASP A 89 10.06 -5.83 -6.21
CA ASP A 89 9.06 -4.76 -6.34
C ASP A 89 8.05 -4.79 -5.19
N LEU A 90 7.56 -5.99 -4.83
CA LEU A 90 6.66 -6.18 -3.69
C LEU A 90 7.30 -5.75 -2.36
N ILE A 91 8.53 -6.22 -2.08
CA ILE A 91 9.26 -5.88 -0.86
C ILE A 91 9.55 -4.36 -0.80
N TRP A 92 10.03 -3.78 -1.91
CA TRP A 92 10.35 -2.36 -2.00
C TRP A 92 9.10 -1.50 -1.76
N LYS A 93 8.00 -1.78 -2.47
CA LYS A 93 6.73 -1.04 -2.29
C LYS A 93 6.20 -1.18 -0.88
N ARG A 94 6.22 -2.38 -0.29
CA ARG A 94 5.78 -2.60 1.10
C ARG A 94 6.66 -1.83 2.09
N THR A 95 7.97 -1.84 1.88
CA THR A 95 8.95 -1.14 2.72
C THR A 95 8.68 0.36 2.72
N ILE A 96 8.65 1.00 1.55
CA ILE A 96 8.48 2.45 1.47
C ILE A 96 7.07 2.85 1.89
N SER A 97 6.03 2.12 1.46
CA SER A 97 4.63 2.41 1.83
C SER A 97 4.41 2.39 3.34
N SER A 98 5.12 1.53 4.09
CA SER A 98 5.02 1.48 5.56
C SER A 98 5.50 2.75 6.27
N LEU A 99 6.28 3.58 5.57
CA LEU A 99 6.84 4.84 6.04
C LEU A 99 6.05 6.06 5.57
N LEU A 100 5.06 5.87 4.68
CA LEU A 100 4.22 6.94 4.14
C LEU A 100 3.01 7.22 5.06
N PRO A 101 2.44 8.43 4.99
CA PRO A 101 1.20 8.78 5.68
C PRO A 101 -0.01 7.95 5.23
N ALA A 102 -1.08 7.98 6.03
CA ALA A 102 -2.36 7.36 5.67
C ALA A 102 -3.00 8.03 4.44
N GLU A 103 -3.84 7.28 3.71
CA GLU A 103 -4.76 7.85 2.71
C GLU A 103 -5.79 8.75 3.42
N GLU A 104 -6.09 9.91 2.85
CA GLU A 104 -7.23 10.75 3.24
C GLU A 104 -8.27 10.73 2.13
N PHE A 105 -9.53 10.49 2.49
CA PHE A 105 -10.62 10.41 1.53
C PHE A 105 -11.94 10.85 2.16
N ILE A 106 -12.87 11.27 1.31
CA ILE A 106 -14.26 11.52 1.67
C ILE A 106 -15.05 10.25 1.37
N LYS A 107 -15.70 9.69 2.39
CA LYS A 107 -16.71 8.64 2.20
C LYS A 107 -18.01 9.29 1.74
N ILE A 108 -18.63 8.75 0.70
CA ILE A 108 -19.89 9.26 0.14
C ILE A 108 -20.90 8.11 0.19
N GLU A 109 -22.06 8.38 0.77
CA GLU A 109 -23.15 7.42 0.89
C GLU A 109 -24.39 7.99 0.19
N TYR A 110 -24.93 7.24 -0.77
CA TYR A 110 -26.14 7.60 -1.48
C TYR A 110 -27.28 6.70 -1.03
N SER A 111 -28.40 7.33 -0.66
CA SER A 111 -29.70 6.67 -0.53
C SER A 111 -30.53 7.00 -1.77
N ILE A 112 -30.81 6.00 -2.58
CA ILE A 112 -31.48 6.13 -3.88
C ILE A 112 -32.86 5.51 -3.76
N PHE A 113 -33.90 6.33 -3.88
CA PHE A 113 -35.29 5.86 -3.86
C PHE A 113 -35.76 5.59 -5.29
N ALA A 114 -36.04 4.32 -5.60
CA ALA A 114 -36.50 3.90 -6.91
C ALA A 114 -37.41 2.68 -6.79
N ALA A 115 -38.45 2.61 -7.63
CA ALA A 115 -39.41 1.50 -7.66
C ALA A 115 -40.05 1.14 -6.30
N GLY A 116 -40.24 2.13 -5.42
CA GLY A 116 -40.80 1.93 -4.08
C GLY A 116 -39.80 1.42 -3.03
N GLU A 117 -38.54 1.20 -3.42
CA GLU A 117 -37.47 0.67 -2.57
C GLU A 117 -36.35 1.71 -2.34
N CYS A 118 -35.51 1.45 -1.33
CA CYS A 118 -34.34 2.27 -1.02
C CYS A 118 -33.05 1.48 -1.27
N PHE A 119 -32.26 1.91 -2.24
CA PHE A 119 -30.95 1.35 -2.57
C PHE A 119 -29.85 2.18 -1.91
N GLN A 120 -28.80 1.49 -1.45
CA GLN A 120 -27.62 2.12 -0.85
C GLN A 120 -26.42 1.94 -1.76
N LEU A 121 -25.70 3.03 -2.01
CA LEU A 121 -24.40 3.00 -2.70
C LEU A 121 -23.37 3.72 -1.84
N GLU A 122 -22.30 3.01 -1.50
CA GLU A 122 -21.15 3.56 -0.80
C GLU A 122 -19.99 3.75 -1.78
N THR A 123 -19.45 4.97 -1.84
CA THR A 123 -18.29 5.32 -2.64
C THR A 123 -17.28 6.12 -1.82
N LYS A 124 -16.10 6.38 -2.37
CA LYS A 124 -15.10 7.24 -1.73
C LYS A 124 -14.34 8.09 -2.74
N LYS A 125 -14.10 9.35 -2.39
CA LYS A 125 -13.27 10.28 -3.15
C LYS A 125 -11.96 10.51 -2.41
N THR A 126 -10.86 10.02 -2.97
CA THR A 126 -9.52 10.25 -2.41
C THR A 126 -9.15 11.73 -2.48
N ILE A 127 -8.79 12.30 -1.33
CA ILE A 127 -8.23 13.66 -1.19
C ILE A 127 -6.70 13.56 -1.28
N PHE A 128 -6.12 12.57 -0.59
CA PHE A 128 -4.68 12.35 -0.53
C PHE A 128 -4.40 10.84 -0.55
N PRO A 129 -3.55 10.34 -1.47
CA PRO A 129 -3.36 8.90 -1.64
C PRO A 129 -2.57 8.25 -0.51
N GLY A 130 -1.74 9.00 0.23
CA GLY A 130 -0.86 8.47 1.28
C GLY A 130 -0.03 7.27 0.80
N TYR A 131 0.06 6.23 1.62
CA TYR A 131 0.81 5.00 1.33
C TYR A 131 0.38 4.28 0.05
N LYS A 132 -0.78 4.60 -0.54
CA LYS A 132 -1.23 3.99 -1.78
C LYS A 132 -0.58 4.56 -3.03
N ILE A 133 0.15 5.67 -2.94
CA ILE A 133 0.78 6.32 -4.10
C ILE A 133 1.74 5.41 -4.89
N LEU A 134 2.33 4.40 -4.23
CA LEU A 134 3.24 3.44 -4.86
C LEU A 134 2.56 2.19 -5.41
N ASN A 135 1.25 2.05 -5.18
CA ASN A 135 0.43 0.98 -5.70
C ASN A 135 -0.50 1.54 -6.77
N GLU A 136 -1.05 0.66 -7.62
CA GLU A 136 -2.03 1.09 -8.60
C GLU A 136 -3.23 1.74 -7.89
N ALA A 137 -3.59 2.94 -8.35
CA ALA A 137 -4.74 3.64 -7.82
C ALA A 137 -6.01 2.91 -8.25
N ASP A 138 -6.91 2.63 -7.31
CA ASP A 138 -8.28 2.26 -7.62
C ASP A 138 -8.94 3.46 -8.32
N VAL A 139 -8.92 3.49 -9.65
CA VAL A 139 -9.68 4.47 -10.45
C VAL A 139 -11.14 4.03 -10.46
N LYS A 140 -11.79 4.09 -9.29
CA LYS A 140 -13.24 3.95 -9.22
C LYS A 140 -13.85 5.28 -9.61
N THR A 141 -14.59 5.29 -10.72
CA THR A 141 -15.40 6.43 -11.12
C THR A 141 -16.50 6.62 -10.09
N ASN A 142 -16.42 7.70 -9.33
CA ASN A 142 -17.50 8.06 -8.41
C ASN A 142 -18.60 8.78 -9.19
N PRO A 143 -19.88 8.49 -8.90
CA PRO A 143 -20.98 9.31 -9.39
C PRO A 143 -20.81 10.76 -8.93
N SER A 144 -21.27 11.71 -9.75
CA SER A 144 -21.28 13.15 -9.43
C SER A 144 -22.69 13.61 -9.08
N TRP A 145 -23.45 12.77 -8.38
CA TRP A 145 -24.85 13.03 -8.08
C TRP A 145 -25.05 14.03 -6.95
N GLU A 146 -26.08 14.85 -7.08
CA GLU A 146 -26.51 15.80 -6.06
C GLU A 146 -27.79 15.35 -5.35
N LYS A 147 -28.00 15.86 -4.13
CA LYS A 147 -29.21 15.55 -3.36
C LYS A 147 -30.43 16.13 -4.08
N GLY A 148 -31.41 15.26 -4.37
CA GLY A 148 -32.64 15.64 -5.05
C GLY A 148 -32.58 15.54 -6.57
N GLU A 149 -31.45 15.11 -7.12
CA GLU A 149 -31.34 14.78 -8.54
C GLU A 149 -32.33 13.67 -8.93
N LEU A 150 -32.99 13.86 -10.07
CA LEU A 150 -33.96 12.90 -10.60
C LEU A 150 -33.27 11.94 -11.56
N PHE A 151 -33.55 10.65 -11.39
CA PHE A 151 -32.98 9.59 -12.21
C PHE A 151 -34.05 8.92 -13.06
N ILE A 152 -33.67 8.54 -14.29
CA ILE A 152 -34.47 7.63 -15.10
C ILE A 152 -34.03 6.20 -14.74
N LEU A 153 -34.94 5.45 -14.12
CA LEU A 153 -34.71 4.05 -13.80
C LEU A 153 -34.57 3.24 -15.10
N GLN A 154 -33.37 2.74 -15.38
CA GLN A 154 -33.11 1.95 -16.59
C GLN A 154 -33.43 0.46 -16.40
N LYS A 155 -32.99 -0.12 -15.26
CA LYS A 155 -33.12 -1.55 -14.99
C LYS A 155 -33.11 -1.81 -13.49
N VAL A 156 -33.88 -2.81 -13.06
CA VAL A 156 -33.83 -3.38 -11.71
C VAL A 156 -33.73 -4.89 -11.85
N GLU A 157 -32.78 -5.50 -11.15
CA GLU A 157 -32.59 -6.95 -11.15
C GLU A 157 -32.68 -7.49 -9.72
N CYS A 158 -33.34 -8.63 -9.56
CA CYS A 158 -33.40 -9.36 -8.30
C CYS A 158 -32.47 -10.57 -8.39
N GLU A 159 -31.38 -10.55 -7.63
CA GLU A 159 -30.46 -11.68 -7.53
C GLU A 159 -30.71 -12.46 -6.25
N LYS A 160 -31.07 -13.74 -6.38
CA LYS A 160 -31.11 -14.66 -5.24
C LYS A 160 -29.70 -15.14 -4.93
N LYS A 161 -29.20 -14.85 -3.71
CA LYS A 161 -27.90 -15.32 -3.22
C LYS A 161 -28.08 -16.43 -2.19
N GLN A 162 -27.10 -17.31 -2.10
CA GLN A 162 -27.00 -18.36 -1.08
C GLN A 162 -25.70 -18.16 -0.28
N THR A 163 -25.72 -18.50 1.00
CA THR A 163 -24.51 -18.49 1.82
C THR A 163 -23.57 -19.58 1.35
N GLU A 164 -22.32 -19.21 1.06
CA GLU A 164 -21.28 -20.16 0.73
C GLU A 164 -20.65 -20.74 2.00
N PRO A 165 -20.17 -22.00 1.97
CA PRO A 165 -19.38 -22.55 3.07
C PRO A 165 -18.05 -21.78 3.23
N PRO A 166 -17.39 -21.89 4.40
CA PRO A 166 -16.07 -21.28 4.60
C PRO A 166 -15.07 -21.72 3.53
N SER A 167 -14.25 -20.77 3.08
CA SER A 167 -13.19 -21.04 2.10
C SER A 167 -12.16 -22.03 2.66
N ARG A 168 -11.64 -22.91 1.80
CA ARG A 168 -10.51 -23.77 2.14
C ARG A 168 -9.21 -22.97 2.23
N TYR A 169 -8.20 -23.55 2.87
CA TYR A 169 -6.87 -22.95 2.95
C TYR A 169 -6.15 -22.96 1.58
N SER A 170 -5.59 -21.82 1.23
CA SER A 170 -4.42 -21.66 0.36
C SER A 170 -3.12 -21.69 1.19
N GLU A 171 -1.96 -21.81 0.53
CA GLU A 171 -0.65 -21.70 1.21
C GLU A 171 -0.53 -20.41 2.05
N GLY A 172 -0.91 -19.26 1.47
CA GLY A 172 -0.83 -17.98 2.18
C GLY A 172 -1.75 -17.90 3.41
N THR A 173 -2.98 -18.38 3.29
CA THR A 173 -3.92 -18.42 4.43
C THR A 173 -3.54 -19.46 5.49
N LEU A 174 -2.85 -20.54 5.08
CA LEU A 174 -2.36 -21.56 6.01
C LEU A 174 -1.22 -21.03 6.88
N VAL A 175 -0.32 -20.22 6.30
CA VAL A 175 0.79 -19.56 7.02
C VAL A 175 0.30 -18.42 7.93
N ALA A 176 -0.83 -17.80 7.60
CA ALA A 176 -1.38 -16.66 8.35
C ALA A 176 -2.16 -17.06 9.63
N ASN A 177 -2.53 -18.33 9.77
CA ASN A 177 -3.14 -18.88 10.98
C ASN A 177 -2.10 -19.09 12.09
#